data_AF-Q7UQQ3-F1
#
_entry.id   AF-Q7UQQ3-F1
#
_cell.length_a   1.000
_cell.length_b   1.000
_cell.length_c   1.000
_cell.angle_alpha   90.00
_cell.angle_beta   90.00
_cell.angle_gamma   90.00
#
_symmetry.space_group_name_H-M   'P 1'
#
loop_
_entity.id
_entity.type
_entity.pdbx_description
1 polymer ?
#
loop_
_entity_poly.entity_id
_entity_poly.type
_entity_poly.pdbx_seq_one_letter_code
_entity_poly.pdbx_strand_id
1 'polypeptide(L)'
;MPPDFSVKNNAFNTRASVAANATPRPRTLARSPKCCRPSPLPLKSTPVLPHFQACTTPCRPEPRWQTQIMEKSFHLPADAIRPLAVNRGACIATDMITVDGLKVGYMYREDAINDVDSGWRFFSGTETQEYVDDATNSAFYDINTIANYDPDIIDWLGAPIGAAFERLSEGGDIVPVAPDSPSA
;
A
#
# COMPACT_ATOMS: atom_id res chain seq x y z
N MET A 1 32.56 7.82 47.12
CA MET A 1 32.90 8.08 45.70
C MET A 1 31.81 7.46 44.84
N PRO A 2 30.93 8.26 44.22
CA PRO A 2 30.14 7.80 43.07
C PRO A 2 30.77 8.29 41.75
N PRO A 3 30.75 7.50 40.67
CA PRO A 3 31.06 8.02 39.33
C PRO A 3 29.82 8.67 38.69
N ASP A 4 29.92 9.99 38.57
CA ASP A 4 29.57 10.88 37.45
C ASP A 4 28.63 10.35 36.35
N PHE A 5 27.38 10.84 36.35
CA PHE A 5 26.44 10.74 35.24
C PHE A 5 26.57 11.97 34.34
N SER A 6 27.34 11.86 33.25
CA SER A 6 27.43 12.90 32.22
C SER A 6 26.44 12.62 31.09
N VAL A 7 25.25 13.21 31.19
CA VAL A 7 24.27 13.28 30.10
C VAL A 7 24.70 14.38 29.13
N LYS A 8 25.07 14.01 27.90
CA LYS A 8 25.25 14.97 26.79
C LYS A 8 24.11 14.80 25.79
N ASN A 9 23.10 15.64 25.98
CA ASN A 9 22.11 15.98 24.96
C ASN A 9 22.82 16.55 23.73
N ASN A 10 22.55 16.00 22.54
CA ASN A 10 22.95 16.63 21.29
C ASN A 10 21.72 17.04 20.49
N ALA A 11 21.26 18.26 20.77
CA ALA A 11 20.31 18.98 19.93
C ALA A 11 21.09 19.64 18.79
N PHE A 12 20.89 19.18 17.56
CA PHE A 12 21.29 19.93 16.37
C PHE A 12 20.05 20.20 15.52
N ASN A 13 19.47 21.38 15.72
CA ASN A 13 18.68 22.01 14.68
C ASN A 13 18.81 23.52 14.79
N THR A 14 19.39 24.17 13.77
CA THR A 14 19.47 25.64 13.70
C THR A 14 19.42 26.12 12.25
N ARG A 15 18.27 26.72 11.93
CA ARG A 15 17.99 27.93 11.12
C ARG A 15 18.43 28.05 9.65
N ALA A 16 17.40 28.14 8.81
CA ALA A 16 16.91 29.34 8.09
C ALA A 16 17.80 30.10 7.09
N SER A 17 17.27 30.35 5.88
CA SER A 17 16.93 31.69 5.29
C SER A 17 16.56 31.54 3.80
N VAL A 18 15.33 31.87 3.35
CA VAL A 18 14.86 33.13 2.71
C VAL A 18 15.39 33.42 1.27
N ALA A 19 14.49 33.42 0.28
CA ALA A 19 14.36 34.35 -0.88
C ALA A 19 13.15 33.88 -1.74
N ALA A 20 12.01 34.55 -1.89
CA ALA A 20 11.67 35.87 -2.45
C ALA A 20 11.59 35.96 -4.00
N ASN A 21 10.36 36.27 -4.48
CA ASN A 21 9.97 36.95 -5.74
C ASN A 21 10.08 36.15 -7.07
N ALA A 22 9.22 36.28 -8.09
CA ALA A 22 8.24 37.29 -8.46
C ALA A 22 7.19 36.72 -9.45
N THR A 23 5.99 37.31 -9.49
CA THR A 23 5.05 37.28 -10.63
C THR A 23 5.08 38.65 -11.32
N PRO A 24 4.86 38.73 -12.65
CA PRO A 24 3.70 39.52 -13.12
C PRO A 24 2.96 38.94 -14.35
N ARG A 25 1.69 39.35 -14.46
CA ARG A 25 0.67 39.07 -15.52
C ARG A 25 0.90 39.96 -16.79
N PRO A 26 -0.11 40.23 -17.68
CA PRO A 26 -1.05 39.41 -18.47
C PRO A 26 -1.06 39.79 -20.00
N ARG A 27 -2.05 39.24 -20.73
CA ARG A 27 -2.64 39.62 -22.04
C ARG A 27 -1.95 38.96 -23.24
N THR A 28 -2.69 38.29 -24.12
CA THR A 28 -3.53 38.97 -25.12
C THR A 28 -4.64 38.07 -25.67
N LEU A 29 -5.84 38.65 -25.75
CA LEU A 29 -7.02 38.16 -26.49
C LEU A 29 -6.78 38.28 -28.01
N ALA A 30 -7.04 37.22 -28.76
CA ALA A 30 -7.35 37.30 -30.19
C ALA A 30 -8.37 36.19 -30.52
N ARG A 31 -9.66 36.53 -30.48
CA ARG A 31 -10.49 36.83 -31.66
C ARG A 31 -10.68 35.63 -32.60
N SER A 32 -11.82 34.95 -32.41
CA SER A 32 -12.53 34.23 -33.47
C SER A 32 -12.85 35.18 -34.64
N PRO A 33 -12.90 34.65 -35.87
CA PRO A 33 -14.02 35.05 -36.71
C PRO A 33 -14.65 33.87 -37.48
N LYS A 34 -15.99 33.87 -37.41
CA LYS A 34 -16.92 33.73 -38.54
C LYS A 34 -17.22 32.32 -39.05
N CYS A 35 -18.39 31.86 -38.62
CA CYS A 35 -19.29 31.01 -39.38
C CYS A 35 -19.52 31.58 -40.80
N CYS A 36 -19.33 30.74 -41.82
CA CYS A 36 -19.97 30.90 -43.12
C CYS A 36 -20.74 29.60 -43.41
N ARG A 37 -22.06 29.75 -43.65
CA ARG A 37 -23.02 28.71 -44.06
C ARG A 37 -22.83 28.33 -45.55
N PRO A 38 -23.55 27.32 -46.07
CA PRO A 38 -23.04 26.35 -47.05
C PRO A 38 -23.38 26.73 -48.50
N SER A 39 -22.71 26.07 -49.45
CA SER A 39 -23.09 26.06 -50.86
C SER A 39 -23.09 24.63 -51.43
N PRO A 40 -23.89 24.38 -52.49
CA PRO A 40 -24.57 23.10 -52.73
C PRO A 40 -23.76 22.06 -53.52
N LEU A 41 -24.14 20.81 -53.27
CA LEU A 41 -23.68 19.57 -53.90
C LEU A 41 -23.81 19.58 -55.44
N PRO A 42 -22.96 18.79 -56.13
CA PRO A 42 -23.41 18.02 -57.28
C PRO A 42 -23.52 16.52 -56.91
N LEU A 43 -24.72 15.96 -57.10
CA LEU A 43 -24.96 14.51 -57.10
C LEU A 43 -24.11 13.85 -58.18
N LYS A 44 -23.25 12.90 -57.82
CA LYS A 44 -22.80 11.84 -58.74
C LYS A 44 -22.68 10.49 -58.04
N SER A 45 -23.54 9.58 -58.52
CA SER A 45 -23.39 8.12 -58.62
C SER A 45 -23.03 7.35 -57.34
N THR A 46 -24.03 6.64 -56.82
CA THR A 46 -23.88 5.48 -55.95
C THR A 46 -23.20 4.32 -56.68
N PRO A 47 -22.09 3.77 -56.18
CA PRO A 47 -21.77 2.37 -56.39
C PRO A 47 -22.42 1.52 -55.30
N VAL A 48 -23.13 0.48 -55.73
CA VAL A 48 -23.73 -0.56 -54.90
C VAL A 48 -22.64 -1.20 -54.04
N LEU A 49 -22.81 -1.16 -52.71
CA LEU A 49 -21.95 -1.85 -51.75
C LEU A 49 -21.94 -3.35 -52.05
N PRO A 50 -20.77 -4.00 -52.25
CA PRO A 50 -20.70 -5.43 -52.10
C PRO A 50 -20.91 -5.76 -50.61
N HIS A 51 -21.75 -6.76 -50.41
CA HIS A 51 -22.12 -7.38 -49.15
C HIS A 51 -20.89 -7.52 -48.21
N PHE A 52 -20.81 -6.70 -47.16
CA PHE A 52 -19.90 -6.93 -46.05
C PHE A 52 -20.30 -8.26 -45.42
N GLN A 53 -19.64 -9.35 -45.82
CA GLN A 53 -19.70 -10.58 -45.04
C GLN A 53 -19.08 -10.27 -43.69
N ALA A 54 -19.93 -10.23 -42.67
CA ALA A 54 -19.48 -10.16 -41.29
C ALA A 54 -18.50 -11.31 -41.04
N CYS A 55 -17.31 -11.00 -40.52
CA CYS A 55 -16.42 -12.03 -39.99
C CYS A 55 -17.18 -12.81 -38.91
N THR A 56 -17.59 -14.03 -39.25
CA THR A 56 -18.27 -14.99 -38.36
C THR A 56 -17.32 -15.72 -37.42
N THR A 57 -16.05 -15.29 -37.35
CA THR A 57 -15.12 -15.80 -36.34
C THR A 57 -15.58 -15.29 -34.98
N PRO A 58 -16.04 -16.16 -34.06
CA PRO A 58 -16.32 -15.71 -32.71
C PRO A 58 -15.00 -15.17 -32.14
N CYS A 59 -14.98 -13.88 -31.78
CA CYS A 59 -13.92 -13.33 -30.96
C CYS A 59 -13.81 -14.22 -29.73
N ARG A 60 -12.76 -15.04 -29.67
CA ARG A 60 -12.41 -15.82 -28.49
C ARG A 60 -12.24 -14.79 -27.38
N PRO A 61 -13.09 -14.78 -26.33
CA PRO A 61 -12.86 -13.87 -25.23
C PRO A 61 -11.43 -14.15 -24.74
N GLU A 62 -10.64 -13.09 -24.60
CA GLU A 62 -9.32 -13.16 -23.97
C GLU A 62 -9.43 -13.97 -22.67
N PRO A 63 -8.39 -14.70 -22.26
CA PRO A 63 -8.41 -15.39 -20.99
C PRO A 63 -8.59 -14.34 -19.91
N ARG A 64 -9.85 -14.17 -19.50
CA ARG A 64 -10.28 -13.42 -18.34
C ARG A 64 -9.49 -14.05 -17.23
N TRP A 65 -8.40 -13.39 -16.81
CA TRP A 65 -7.52 -13.88 -15.77
C TRP A 65 -8.42 -14.47 -14.69
N GLN A 66 -8.33 -15.79 -14.51
CA GLN A 66 -8.98 -16.45 -13.40
C GLN A 66 -8.21 -15.91 -12.20
N THR A 67 -8.63 -14.75 -11.72
CA THR A 67 -8.38 -14.33 -10.35
C THR A 67 -9.01 -15.44 -9.56
N GLN A 68 -8.20 -16.41 -9.20
CA GLN A 68 -8.51 -17.39 -8.21
C GLN A 68 -8.60 -16.57 -6.93
N ILE A 69 -9.75 -15.91 -6.75
CA ILE A 69 -10.13 -15.26 -5.52
C ILE A 69 -10.28 -16.44 -4.57
N MET A 70 -9.20 -16.73 -3.85
CA MET A 70 -9.30 -17.52 -2.64
C MET A 70 -10.26 -16.71 -1.76
N GLU A 71 -11.51 -17.14 -1.68
CA GLU A 71 -12.52 -16.51 -0.83
C GLU A 71 -12.12 -16.75 0.62
N LYS A 72 -11.22 -15.92 1.14
CA LYS A 72 -10.80 -15.94 2.54
C LYS A 72 -11.90 -15.30 3.38
N SER A 73 -12.29 -15.97 4.45
CA SER A 73 -13.24 -15.44 5.44
C SER A 73 -12.48 -14.62 6.47
N PHE A 74 -12.42 -13.31 6.30
CA PHE A 74 -11.71 -12.42 7.21
C PHE A 74 -12.41 -12.29 8.57
N HIS A 75 -11.62 -12.22 9.64
CA HIS A 75 -12.13 -12.07 11.00
C HIS A 75 -12.80 -10.70 11.23
N LEU A 76 -12.24 -9.62 10.65
CA LEU A 76 -12.87 -8.30 10.68
C LEU A 76 -13.56 -7.99 9.35
N PRO A 77 -14.83 -7.57 9.37
CA PRO A 77 -15.52 -7.13 8.17
C PRO A 77 -15.01 -5.74 7.73
N ALA A 78 -15.09 -5.45 6.43
CA ALA A 78 -14.52 -4.24 5.85
C ALA A 78 -15.12 -2.93 6.39
N ASP A 79 -16.38 -2.96 6.85
CA ASP A 79 -17.08 -1.82 7.45
C ASP A 79 -16.64 -1.51 8.89
N ALA A 80 -16.00 -2.47 9.56
CA ALA A 80 -15.43 -2.27 10.89
C ALA A 80 -14.05 -1.60 10.88
N ILE A 81 -13.38 -1.51 9.72
CA ILE A 81 -12.05 -0.93 9.59
C ILE A 81 -12.11 0.60 9.77
N ARG A 82 -11.35 1.11 10.73
CA ARG A 82 -11.24 2.53 11.07
C ARG A 82 -9.88 3.10 10.66
N PRO A 83 -9.76 4.42 10.45
CA PRO A 83 -8.49 5.06 10.10
C PRO A 83 -7.58 5.24 11.33
N LEU A 84 -6.99 4.17 11.83
CA LEU A 84 -6.09 4.17 13.00
C LEU A 84 -4.63 4.51 12.62
N ALA A 85 -4.15 4.04 11.47
CA ALA A 85 -2.75 4.15 11.05
C ALA A 85 -2.63 4.51 9.56
N VAL A 86 -3.27 5.61 9.16
CA VAL A 86 -3.32 6.06 7.76
C VAL A 86 -1.97 6.51 7.21
N ASN A 87 -1.79 6.40 5.89
CA ASN A 87 -0.61 6.83 5.13
C ASN A 87 0.70 6.17 5.57
N ARG A 88 0.65 4.89 5.97
CA ARG A 88 1.85 4.12 6.35
C ARG A 88 2.33 3.12 5.30
N GLY A 89 1.59 2.97 4.20
CA GLY A 89 1.91 2.05 3.11
C GLY A 89 1.34 0.65 3.34
N ALA A 90 1.77 -0.27 2.48
CA ALA A 90 1.39 -1.68 2.54
C ALA A 90 2.40 -2.49 3.36
N CYS A 91 1.94 -3.61 3.90
CA CYS A 91 2.73 -4.59 4.64
C CYS A 91 2.35 -6.00 4.18
N ILE A 92 3.16 -6.98 4.56
CA ILE A 92 2.75 -8.39 4.49
C ILE A 92 2.23 -8.81 5.86
N ALA A 93 1.12 -9.53 5.88
CA ALA A 93 0.60 -10.18 7.09
C ALA A 93 0.13 -11.60 6.76
N THR A 94 0.18 -12.48 7.76
CA THR A 94 -0.30 -13.86 7.68
C THR A 94 -1.83 -13.96 7.85
N ASP A 95 -2.40 -15.04 7.34
CA ASP A 95 -3.82 -15.35 7.51
C ASP A 95 -4.16 -15.68 8.97
N MET A 96 -3.20 -16.12 9.79
CA MET A 96 -3.39 -16.24 11.24
C MET A 96 -3.89 -14.93 11.87
N ILE A 97 -3.41 -13.78 11.38
CA ILE A 97 -3.88 -12.47 11.84
C ILE A 97 -5.23 -12.12 11.19
N THR A 98 -5.34 -12.25 9.87
CA THR A 98 -6.48 -11.67 9.13
C THR A 98 -7.71 -12.58 9.04
N VAL A 99 -7.52 -13.90 9.05
CA VAL A 99 -8.55 -14.93 8.97
C VAL A 99 -8.85 -15.50 10.36
N ASP A 100 -7.83 -15.93 11.10
CA ASP A 100 -8.05 -16.52 12.44
C ASP A 100 -8.22 -15.46 13.55
N GLY A 101 -7.83 -14.21 13.27
CA GLY A 101 -8.01 -13.09 14.20
C GLY A 101 -6.98 -13.05 15.34
N LEU A 102 -5.86 -13.75 15.20
CA LEU A 102 -4.78 -13.72 16.17
C LEU A 102 -4.10 -12.34 16.19
N LYS A 103 -3.58 -11.98 17.36
CA LYS A 103 -2.79 -10.75 17.54
C LYS A 103 -1.42 -10.90 16.91
N VAL A 104 -0.77 -9.77 16.61
CA VAL A 104 0.60 -9.76 16.14
C VAL A 104 1.50 -10.17 17.30
N GLY A 105 2.13 -11.34 17.17
CA GLY A 105 3.08 -11.86 18.15
C GLY A 105 4.53 -11.63 17.73
N TYR A 106 4.78 -11.49 16.43
CA TYR A 106 6.10 -11.17 15.90
C TYR A 106 5.98 -10.22 14.71
N MET A 107 6.84 -9.21 14.67
CA MET A 107 6.91 -8.29 13.55
C MET A 107 8.31 -7.78 13.32
N TYR A 108 8.64 -7.54 12.06
CA TYR A 108 9.92 -6.96 11.70
C TYR A 108 9.80 -6.09 10.45
N ARG A 109 10.79 -5.24 10.24
CA ARG A 109 10.83 -4.30 9.13
C ARG A 109 12.05 -4.53 8.24
N GLU A 110 11.80 -4.85 6.97
CA GLU A 110 12.80 -5.00 5.92
C GLU A 110 12.88 -3.76 5.04
N ASP A 111 13.82 -3.78 4.09
CA ASP A 111 13.81 -2.85 2.98
C ASP A 111 12.52 -2.97 2.16
N ALA A 112 11.93 -1.82 1.86
CA ALA A 112 10.75 -1.74 1.01
C ALA A 112 11.07 -2.22 -0.41
N ILE A 113 10.18 -3.05 -0.97
CA ILE A 113 10.34 -3.53 -2.35
C ILE A 113 10.01 -2.41 -3.37
N ASN A 114 9.14 -1.47 -3.01
CA ASN A 114 8.73 -0.35 -3.85
C ASN A 114 8.17 0.80 -2.97
N ASP A 115 7.74 1.91 -3.61
CA ASP A 115 7.24 3.11 -2.92
C ASP A 115 5.96 2.89 -2.08
N VAL A 116 5.24 1.77 -2.31
CA VAL A 116 4.01 1.41 -1.59
C VAL A 116 4.32 0.49 -0.42
N ASP A 117 5.31 -0.40 -0.55
CA ASP A 117 5.74 -1.30 0.50
C ASP A 117 6.41 -0.50 1.62
N SER A 118 5.92 -0.68 2.84
CA SER A 118 6.48 -0.05 4.04
C SER A 118 7.71 -0.80 4.56
N GLY A 119 7.89 -2.06 4.12
CA GLY A 119 8.85 -3.01 4.65
C GLY A 119 8.34 -3.84 5.84
N TRP A 120 7.16 -3.53 6.38
CA TRP A 120 6.61 -4.27 7.54
C TRP A 120 6.12 -5.67 7.18
N ARG A 121 6.49 -6.63 8.03
CA ARG A 121 6.04 -8.01 8.00
C ARG A 121 5.43 -8.36 9.37
N PHE A 122 4.21 -8.90 9.38
CA PHE A 122 3.45 -9.20 10.59
C PHE A 122 3.07 -10.68 10.67
N PHE A 123 3.29 -11.29 11.84
CA PHE A 123 3.03 -12.70 12.14
C PHE A 123 2.34 -12.82 13.50
N SER A 124 1.54 -13.86 13.71
CA SER A 124 0.99 -14.16 15.03
C SER A 124 2.04 -14.71 15.99
N GLY A 125 3.19 -15.18 15.49
CA GLY A 125 4.27 -15.79 16.27
C GLY A 125 4.02 -17.27 16.59
N THR A 126 2.93 -17.84 16.05
CA THR A 126 2.55 -19.25 16.24
C THR A 126 2.61 -20.05 14.94
N GLU A 127 3.00 -19.40 13.84
CA GLU A 127 3.16 -20.03 12.53
C GLU A 127 4.31 -21.05 12.53
N THR A 128 4.09 -22.20 11.90
CA THR A 128 5.17 -23.16 11.62
C THR A 128 5.93 -22.75 10.37
N GLN A 129 7.14 -23.29 10.18
CA GLN A 129 7.91 -23.01 8.97
C GLN A 129 7.17 -23.43 7.71
N GLU A 130 6.52 -24.60 7.72
CA GLU A 130 5.74 -25.10 6.58
C GLU A 130 4.57 -24.18 6.24
N TYR A 131 4.00 -23.51 7.24
CA TYR A 131 2.92 -22.55 7.05
C TYR A 131 3.42 -21.26 6.39
N VAL A 132 4.56 -20.73 6.86
CA VAL A 132 5.17 -19.50 6.31
C VAL A 132 5.71 -19.72 4.89
N ASP A 133 6.19 -20.92 4.58
CA ASP A 133 6.71 -21.27 3.25
C ASP A 133 5.62 -21.30 2.17
N ASP A 134 4.35 -21.45 2.55
CA ASP A 134 3.22 -21.36 1.63
C ASP A 134 2.79 -19.90 1.44
N ALA A 135 3.12 -19.37 0.26
CA ALA A 135 2.79 -18.00 -0.14
C ALA A 135 1.28 -17.69 -0.15
N THR A 136 0.40 -18.70 -0.10
CA THR A 136 -1.05 -18.46 -0.02
C THR A 136 -1.53 -18.08 1.37
N ASN A 137 -0.73 -18.36 2.42
CA ASN A 137 -1.03 -18.03 3.81
C ASN A 137 -0.64 -16.60 4.21
N SER A 138 -0.07 -15.82 3.28
CA SER A 138 0.28 -14.43 3.51
C SER A 138 -0.14 -13.57 2.33
N ALA A 139 -0.42 -12.30 2.58
CA ALA A 139 -0.81 -11.37 1.53
C ALA A 139 -0.42 -9.93 1.88
N PHE A 140 -0.53 -9.05 0.88
CA PHE A 140 -0.33 -7.61 1.06
C PHE A 140 -1.59 -6.94 1.59
N TYR A 141 -1.44 -6.17 2.66
CA TYR A 141 -2.50 -5.38 3.28
C TYR A 141 -2.05 -3.94 3.50
N ASP A 142 -2.99 -3.01 3.60
CA ASP A 142 -2.68 -1.68 4.14
C ASP A 142 -2.36 -1.82 5.63
N ILE A 143 -1.33 -1.11 6.12
CA ILE A 143 -0.97 -1.13 7.55
C ILE A 143 -2.15 -0.70 8.44
N ASN A 144 -2.98 0.22 7.96
CA ASN A 144 -4.19 0.61 8.67
C ASN A 144 -5.11 -0.58 8.91
N THR A 145 -5.23 -1.50 7.95
CA THR A 145 -6.02 -2.72 8.11
C THR A 145 -5.47 -3.55 9.26
N ILE A 146 -4.18 -3.86 9.27
CA ILE A 146 -3.56 -4.67 10.33
C ILE A 146 -3.64 -3.99 11.70
N ALA A 147 -3.50 -2.67 11.76
CA ALA A 147 -3.67 -1.90 12.99
C ALA A 147 -5.09 -1.98 13.58
N ASN A 148 -6.11 -2.34 12.79
CA ASN A 148 -7.46 -2.61 13.33
C ASN A 148 -7.57 -4.02 13.93
N TYR A 149 -6.83 -5.00 13.41
CA TYR A 149 -6.72 -6.32 14.03
C TYR A 149 -5.95 -6.24 15.34
N ASP A 150 -4.85 -5.48 15.34
CA ASP A 150 -4.00 -5.29 16.51
C ASP A 150 -3.56 -3.83 16.68
N PRO A 151 -4.28 -3.04 17.51
CA PRO A 151 -3.93 -1.64 17.76
C PRO A 151 -2.59 -1.43 18.47
N ASP A 152 -2.07 -2.43 19.17
CA ASP A 152 -0.85 -2.29 20.00
C ASP A 152 0.40 -2.06 19.12
N ILE A 153 0.35 -2.46 17.85
CA ILE A 153 1.48 -2.29 16.93
C ILE A 153 1.72 -0.82 16.58
N ILE A 154 0.71 0.06 16.74
CA ILE A 154 0.72 1.44 16.22
C ILE A 154 1.93 2.24 16.73
N ASP A 155 2.30 2.03 17.99
CA ASP A 155 3.41 2.72 18.64
C ASP A 155 4.77 2.35 18.03
N TRP A 156 4.86 1.18 17.39
CA TRP A 156 6.10 0.63 16.84
C TRP A 156 6.27 0.90 15.35
N LEU A 157 5.21 1.29 14.64
CA LEU A 157 5.22 1.51 13.19
C LEU A 157 6.19 2.61 12.71
N GLY A 158 6.74 3.41 13.63
CA GLY A 158 7.78 4.40 13.36
C GLY A 158 9.22 3.87 13.42
N ALA A 159 9.42 2.60 13.79
CA ALA A 159 10.74 2.01 13.95
C ALA A 159 11.53 1.95 12.61
N PRO A 160 12.87 2.03 12.66
CA PRO A 160 13.71 2.01 11.46
C PRO A 160 13.68 0.64 10.76
N ILE A 161 14.19 0.61 9.53
CA ILE A 161 14.48 -0.65 8.81
C ILE A 161 15.47 -1.48 9.63
N GLY A 162 15.26 -2.80 9.68
CA GLY A 162 16.02 -3.73 10.51
C GLY A 162 15.50 -3.88 11.94
N ALA A 163 14.45 -3.15 12.32
CA ALA A 163 13.80 -3.35 13.61
C ALA A 163 12.97 -4.64 13.64
N ALA A 164 13.00 -5.35 14.77
CA ALA A 164 12.21 -6.54 15.04
C ALA A 164 11.65 -6.46 16.45
N PHE A 165 10.44 -7.00 16.63
CA PHE A 165 9.71 -6.97 17.89
C PHE A 165 8.95 -8.29 18.09
N GLU A 166 8.87 -8.72 19.34
CA GLU A 166 8.12 -9.89 19.77
C GLU A 166 7.13 -9.50 20.88
N ARG A 167 6.02 -10.23 20.96
CA ARG A 167 5.06 -10.10 22.04
C ARG A 167 5.29 -11.21 23.05
N LEU A 168 5.47 -10.85 24.32
CA LEU A 168 5.83 -11.81 25.37
C LEU A 168 4.69 -12.78 25.75
N SER A 169 3.44 -12.38 25.54
CA SER A 169 2.26 -13.21 25.79
C SER A 169 1.04 -12.65 25.05
N GLU A 170 -0.03 -13.42 24.91
CA GLU A 170 -1.27 -12.94 24.28
C GLU A 170 -1.83 -11.71 25.05
N GLY A 171 -1.87 -10.55 24.39
CA GLY A 171 -2.24 -9.27 25.01
C GLY A 171 -1.18 -8.65 25.94
N GLY A 172 0.02 -9.23 25.99
CA GLY A 172 1.15 -8.70 26.75
C GLY A 172 1.95 -7.64 25.97
N ASP A 173 2.98 -7.12 26.62
CA ASP A 173 3.84 -6.08 26.05
C ASP A 173 4.63 -6.57 24.83
N ILE A 174 4.80 -5.67 23.86
CA ILE A 174 5.67 -5.83 22.71
C ILE A 174 7.05 -5.31 23.09
N VAL A 175 8.09 -6.12 22.86
CA VAL A 175 9.48 -5.79 23.19
C VAL A 175 10.37 -5.91 21.95
N PRO A 176 11.42 -5.07 21.83
CA PRO A 176 12.38 -5.19 20.73
C PRO A 176 13.18 -6.48 20.83
N VAL A 177 13.30 -7.19 19.71
CA VAL A 177 14.17 -8.37 19.57
C VAL A 177 15.55 -7.90 19.16
N ALA A 178 16.57 -8.34 19.88
CA ALA A 178 17.95 -8.03 19.52
C ALA A 178 18.34 -8.78 18.22
N PRO A 179 19.01 -8.13 17.27
CA PRO A 179 19.34 -8.70 15.95
C PRO A 179 20.27 -9.93 16.00
N ASP A 180 20.80 -10.27 17.17
CA ASP A 180 21.72 -11.37 17.45
C ASP A 180 21.14 -12.47 18.35
N SER A 181 19.83 -12.42 18.65
CA SER A 181 19.16 -13.51 19.36
C SER A 181 18.79 -14.63 18.37
N PRO A 182 19.36 -15.84 18.46
CA PRO A 182 18.91 -16.94 17.63
C PRO A 182 17.45 -17.23 17.97
N SER A 183 16.56 -17.11 16.99
CA SER A 183 15.18 -17.61 17.11
C SER A 183 15.25 -19.09 17.48
N ALA A 184 14.70 -19.42 18.66
CA ALA A 184 14.63 -20.76 19.21
C ALA A 184 13.53 -21.59 18.53
#